data_AF-A0A3R9F3D5-F1
#
_entry.id   AF-A0A3R9F3D5-F1
#
_cell.length_a   1.000
_cell.length_b   1.000
_cell.length_c   1.000
_cell.angle_alpha   90.00
_cell.angle_beta   90.00
_cell.angle_gamma   90.00
#
_symmetry.space_group_name_H-M   'P 1'
#
loop_
_entity.id
_entity.type
_entity.pdbx_description
1 polymer ?
#
loop_
_entity_poly.entity_id
_entity_poly.type
_entity_poly.pdbx_seq_one_letter_code
_entity_poly.pdbx_strand_id
1 'polypeptide(L)'
;MAKLVLVWNPAKTECVGFVERDPDGSTWDCGSDGDAEHAGGGERQNPVSSLADSFRDQYEDTEDECHLQVIEVDVTKATPIERVED
;
A
#
# COMPACT_ATOMS: atom_id res chain seq x y z
N MET A 1 -1.94 -16.02 8.54
CA MET A 1 -1.79 -15.51 7.16
C MET A 1 -2.44 -14.14 7.12
N ALA A 2 -1.72 -13.13 6.63
CA ALA A 2 -2.26 -11.79 6.37
C ALA A 2 -2.26 -11.55 4.86
N LYS A 3 -3.24 -10.82 4.36
CA LYS A 3 -3.28 -10.40 2.97
C LYS A 3 -2.73 -8.98 2.84
N LEU A 4 -1.92 -8.75 1.82
CA LEU A 4 -1.32 -7.46 1.54
C LEU A 4 -1.55 -7.10 0.07
N VAL A 5 -1.82 -5.83 -0.18
CA VAL A 5 -1.82 -5.23 -1.50
C VAL A 5 -0.49 -4.51 -1.69
N LEU A 6 0.32 -4.99 -2.63
CA LEU A 6 1.53 -4.32 -3.08
C LEU A 6 1.19 -3.41 -4.26
N VAL A 7 1.62 -2.16 -4.16
CA VAL A 7 1.59 -1.19 -5.26
C VAL A 7 3.02 -1.04 -5.76
N TRP A 8 3.24 -1.48 -6.98
CA TRP A 8 4.52 -1.42 -7.68
C TRP A 8 4.58 -0.17 -8.53
N ASN A 9 5.77 0.44 -8.57
CA ASN A 9 6.06 1.45 -9.58
C ASN A 9 6.00 0.84 -10.99
N PRO A 10 5.93 1.65 -12.05
CA PRO A 10 5.73 1.12 -13.40
C PRO A 10 6.86 0.18 -13.86
N ALA A 11 8.09 0.45 -13.40
CA ALA A 11 9.25 -0.40 -13.68
C ALA A 11 9.28 -1.72 -12.89
N LYS A 12 8.37 -1.91 -11.91
CA LYS A 12 8.34 -3.05 -10.96
C LYS A 12 9.65 -3.26 -10.21
N THR A 13 10.35 -2.17 -9.89
CA THR A 13 11.59 -2.18 -9.11
C THR A 13 11.36 -1.84 -7.65
N GLU A 14 10.31 -1.07 -7.36
CA GLU A 14 9.99 -0.55 -6.03
C GLU A 14 8.51 -0.74 -5.76
N CYS A 15 8.15 -1.04 -4.51
CA CYS A 15 6.76 -1.17 -4.10
C CYS A 15 6.52 -0.70 -2.67
N VAL A 16 5.29 -0.26 -2.42
CA VAL A 16 4.73 -0.07 -1.08
C VAL A 16 3.64 -1.11 -0.82
N GLY A 17 3.53 -1.56 0.42
CA GLY A 17 2.58 -2.60 0.81
C GLY A 17 1.58 -2.11 1.85
N PHE A 18 0.30 -2.38 1.60
CA PHE A 18 -0.80 -2.07 2.50
C PHE A 18 -1.50 -3.37 2.95
N VAL A 19 -1.89 -3.45 4.22
CA VAL A 19 -2.49 -4.68 4.77
C VAL A 19 -3.98 -4.71 4.46
N GLU A 20 -4.46 -5.62 3.62
CA GLU A 20 -5.90 -5.78 3.34
C GLU A 20 -6.66 -6.00 4.67
N ARG A 21 -7.64 -5.14 4.96
CA ARG A 21 -8.47 -5.22 6.17
C ARG A 21 -9.83 -5.80 5.83
N ASP A 22 -10.47 -6.48 6.80
CA ASP A 22 -11.72 -7.19 6.57
C ASP A 22 -12.82 -6.25 6.01
N PRO A 23 -13.60 -6.71 5.00
CA PRO A 23 -14.61 -5.91 4.31
C PRO A 23 -15.89 -5.66 5.13
N ASP A 24 -15.90 -5.99 6.42
CA ASP A 24 -17.07 -5.78 7.30
C ASP A 24 -17.39 -4.29 7.56
N GLY A 25 -16.57 -3.40 7.02
CA GLY A 25 -16.86 -1.98 6.87
C GLY A 25 -16.92 -1.23 8.20
N SER A 26 -16.56 -1.88 9.31
CA SER A 26 -16.53 -1.26 10.64
C SER A 26 -15.43 -0.20 10.77
N THR A 27 -14.44 -0.24 9.86
CA THR A 27 -13.37 0.75 9.71
C THR A 27 -13.14 1.06 8.23
N TRP A 28 -14.06 1.80 7.61
CA TRP A 28 -13.77 2.65 6.43
C TRP A 28 -12.86 3.81 6.84
N ASP A 29 -11.74 3.48 7.48
CA ASP A 29 -10.84 4.43 8.12
C ASP A 29 -9.52 4.34 7.38
N CYS A 30 -9.35 5.16 6.34
CA CYS A 30 -8.07 5.37 5.64
C CYS A 30 -7.33 4.05 5.30
N GLY A 31 -8.10 2.98 5.07
CA GLY A 31 -7.67 1.62 5.41
C GLY A 31 -7.31 0.83 4.18
N SER A 32 -6.03 0.87 3.84
CA SER A 32 -5.30 -0.12 3.03
C SER A 32 -5.69 -0.28 1.57
N ASP A 33 -6.95 -0.55 1.25
CA ASP A 33 -7.42 -0.72 -0.12
C ASP A 33 -7.55 0.64 -0.81
N GLY A 34 -8.12 1.62 -0.11
CA GLY A 34 -8.17 3.01 -0.57
C GLY A 34 -6.79 3.66 -0.70
N ASP A 35 -5.88 3.31 0.22
CA ASP A 35 -4.47 3.71 0.15
C ASP A 35 -3.76 3.08 -1.05
N ALA A 36 -3.98 1.78 -1.29
CA ALA A 36 -3.39 1.08 -2.42
C ALA A 36 -3.92 1.59 -3.77
N GLU A 37 -5.22 1.86 -3.86
CA GLU A 37 -5.85 2.46 -5.03
C GLU A 37 -5.34 3.88 -5.29
N HIS A 38 -5.27 4.71 -4.23
CA HIS A 38 -4.72 6.06 -4.32
C HIS A 38 -3.27 6.03 -4.80
N ALA A 39 -2.42 5.21 -4.17
CA ALA A 39 -1.01 5.06 -4.51
C ALA A 39 -0.80 4.49 -5.92
N GLY A 40 -1.72 3.65 -6.39
CA GLY A 40 -1.71 3.05 -7.72
C GLY A 40 -2.15 3.99 -8.85
N GLY A 41 -2.53 5.23 -8.55
CA GLY A 41 -2.97 6.21 -9.55
C GLY A 41 -4.49 6.22 -9.80
N GLY A 42 -5.27 5.54 -8.96
CA GLY A 42 -6.73 5.59 -8.99
C GLY A 42 -7.31 6.96 -8.61
N GLU A 43 -8.62 7.00 -8.36
CA GLU A 43 -9.30 8.24 -7.94
C GLU A 43 -8.62 8.80 -6.69
N ARG A 44 -8.43 10.13 -6.64
CA ARG A 44 -7.82 10.78 -5.46
C ARG A 44 -8.76 10.61 -4.27
N GLN A 45 -8.44 9.66 -3.40
CA GLN A 45 -9.14 9.47 -2.13
C GLN A 45 -8.55 10.39 -1.05
N ASN A 46 -9.41 10.87 -0.15
CA ASN A 46 -9.02 11.62 1.04
C ASN A 46 -10.06 11.32 2.15
N PRO A 47 -9.66 10.88 3.34
CA PRO A 47 -8.28 10.72 3.82
C PRO A 47 -7.56 9.46 3.33
N VAL A 48 -6.23 9.56 3.14
CA VAL A 48 -5.29 8.46 2.85
C VAL A 48 -4.04 8.59 3.72
N SER A 49 -3.26 7.52 3.85
CA SER A 49 -1.99 7.58 4.58
C SER A 49 -0.95 8.42 3.85
N SER A 50 -0.06 9.06 4.61
CA SER A 50 1.06 9.84 4.04
C SER A 50 2.01 9.00 3.19
N LEU A 51 2.07 7.68 3.43
CA LEU A 51 2.83 6.75 2.60
C LEU A 51 2.19 6.59 1.21
N ALA A 52 0.86 6.46 1.14
CA ALA A 52 0.13 6.38 -0.11
C ALA A 52 0.24 7.69 -0.92
N ASP A 53 0.07 8.84 -0.26
CA ASP A 53 0.28 10.16 -0.87
C ASP A 53 1.71 10.29 -1.43
N SER A 54 2.74 9.98 -0.61
CA SER A 54 4.14 10.13 -1.03
C SER A 54 4.51 9.22 -2.19
N PHE A 55 3.97 7.99 -2.23
CA PHE A 55 4.21 7.06 -3.32
C PHE A 55 3.54 7.54 -4.61
N ARG A 56 2.29 8.02 -4.52
CA ARG A 56 1.59 8.62 -5.65
C ARG A 56 2.36 9.81 -6.18
N ASP A 57 2.71 10.79 -5.34
CA ASP A 57 3.42 12.01 -5.76
C ASP A 57 4.74 11.67 -6.47
N GLN A 58 5.39 10.57 -6.12
CA GLN A 58 6.64 10.14 -6.75
C GLN A 58 6.45 9.54 -8.15
N TYR A 59 5.31 8.88 -8.41
CA TYR A 59 5.08 8.10 -9.64
C TYR A 59 3.84 8.56 -10.44
N GLU A 60 3.09 9.59 -10.03
CA GLU A 60 1.87 10.00 -10.74
C GLU A 60 2.15 10.69 -12.09
N ASP A 61 3.36 11.25 -12.25
CA ASP A 61 3.79 11.94 -13.48
C ASP A 61 4.50 11.01 -14.49
N THR A 62 4.62 9.71 -14.21
CA THR A 62 5.20 8.77 -15.18
C THR A 62 4.21 8.39 -16.28
N GLU A 63 4.70 8.18 -17.50
CA GLU A 63 3.85 7.81 -18.65
C GLU A 63 3.20 6.42 -18.50
N ASP A 64 3.78 5.55 -17.66
CA ASP A 64 3.31 4.20 -17.41
C ASP A 64 2.55 4.10 -16.09
N GLU A 65 1.55 3.21 -16.04
CA GLU A 65 0.71 2.97 -14.87
C GLU A 65 1.42 2.11 -13.80
N CYS A 66 1.16 2.40 -12.53
CA CYS A 66 1.55 1.54 -11.42
C CYS A 66 0.81 0.19 -11.46
N HIS A 67 1.36 -0.84 -10.82
CA HIS A 67 0.77 -2.18 -10.80
C HIS A 67 0.36 -2.61 -9.40
N LEU A 68 -0.88 -3.08 -9.25
CA LEU A 68 -1.36 -3.64 -8.00
C LEU A 68 -1.22 -5.17 -8.00
N GLN A 69 -0.78 -5.73 -6.87
CA GLN A 69 -0.64 -7.16 -6.67
C GLN A 69 -1.10 -7.55 -5.25
N VAL A 70 -2.04 -8.48 -5.14
CA VAL A 70 -2.43 -9.07 -3.85
C VAL A 70 -1.54 -10.26 -3.54
N ILE A 71 -0.99 -10.30 -2.33
CA ILE A 71 -0.18 -11.41 -1.82
C ILE A 71 -0.68 -11.88 -0.45
N GLU A 72 -0.45 -13.15 -0.15
CA GLU A 72 -0.68 -13.71 1.18
C GLU A 72 0.65 -13.96 1.88
N VAL A 73 0.82 -13.42 3.08
CA VAL A 73 2.06 -13.50 3.85
C VAL A 73 1.81 -14.23 5.15
N ASP A 74 2.69 -15.17 5.46
CA ASP A 74 2.72 -15.84 6.76
C ASP A 74 3.48 -14.97 7.77
N VAL A 75 2.74 -14.12 8.48
CA VAL A 75 3.30 -13.21 9.50
C VAL A 75 4.02 -13.95 10.63
N THR A 76 3.75 -15.24 10.85
CA THR A 76 4.47 -16.03 11.87
C THR A 76 5.93 -16.29 11.50
N LYS A 77 6.28 -16.11 10.22
CA LYS A 77 7.66 -16.20 9.70
C LYS A 77 8.34 -14.84 9.59
N ALA A 78 7.63 -13.75 9.88
CA ALA A 78 8.20 -12.42 9.83
C ALA A 78 9.14 -12.19 11.02
N THR A 79 10.27 -11.53 10.78
CA THR A 79 11.14 -11.03 11.86
C THR A 79 10.79 -9.57 12.12
N PRO A 80 10.38 -9.20 13.34
CA PRO A 80 10.12 -7.81 13.67
C PRO A 80 11.42 -7.01 13.60
N ILE A 81 11.35 -5.82 12.98
CA ILE A 81 12.45 -4.85 12.98
C ILE A 81 12.00 -3.71 13.87
N GLU A 82 12.63 -3.57 15.04
CA GLU A 82 12.42 -2.45 15.96
C GLU A 82 13.53 -1.42 15.77
N ARG A 83 13.19 -0.14 15.80
CA ARG A 83 14.17 0.93 15.79
C ARG A 83 14.81 0.98 17.19
N VAL A 84 16.09 0.63 17.28
CA VAL A 84 16.86 0.89 18.51
C VAL A 84 17.16 2.38 18.54
N GLU A 85 16.64 3.10 19.53
CA GLU A 85 17.06 4.47 19.80
C GLU A 85 18.48 4.43 20.39
N ASP A 86 19.43 5.11 19.75
CA ASP A 86 20.79 5.34 20.26
C ASP A 86 20.80 6.31 21.46
#